data_AF-A0A3M7QEK7-F1
#
_entry.id   AF-A0A3M7QEK7-F1
#
_cell.length_a   1.000
_cell.length_b   1.000
_cell.length_c   1.000
_cell.angle_alpha   90.00
_cell.angle_beta   90.00
_cell.angle_gamma   90.00
#
_symmetry.space_group_name_H-M   'P 1'
#
loop_
_entity.id
_entity.type
_entity.pdbx_description
1 polymer ?
#
loop_
_entity_poly.entity_id
_entity_poly.type
_entity_poly.pdbx_seq_one_letter_code
_entity_poly.pdbx_strand_id
1 'polypeptide(L)'
;MSNIEHESDDDSAPDSVSFESGKIENLEQNVKIKDQINSIRESQKRKRIERQEKFIEQKKKKFEVMKLPDELLEELDDQPETINDIEKNRKLKIDLTAKSKKIFDSLEENAISDFIPLKTYKQHGITVVNLESTNKKPLIASEKALAFKNKMFNRFGLRRENAQERHSISLKRKILKSSK
;
A
#
# COMPACT_ATOMS: atom_id res chain seq x y z
N MET A 1 -86.99 23.13 5.20
CA MET A 1 -86.92 21.75 5.72
C MET A 1 -85.71 21.09 5.09
N SER A 2 -84.89 20.52 5.97
CA SER A 2 -83.64 19.80 5.76
C SER A 2 -83.83 18.56 4.90
N ASN A 3 -82.80 18.18 4.13
CA ASN A 3 -82.33 16.81 3.98
C ASN A 3 -80.91 16.85 3.38
N ILE A 4 -79.92 16.73 4.25
CA ILE A 4 -78.53 16.44 3.92
C ILE A 4 -78.42 14.92 4.06
N GLU A 5 -78.29 14.20 2.95
CA GLU A 5 -78.04 12.76 2.94
C GLU A 5 -76.54 12.53 3.21
N HIS A 6 -76.24 12.18 4.46
CA HIS A 6 -74.98 11.59 4.87
C HIS A 6 -75.15 10.06 4.86
N GLU A 7 -74.67 9.38 3.80
CA GLU A 7 -74.45 7.93 3.83
C GLU A 7 -73.13 7.60 3.13
N SER A 8 -72.03 7.71 3.90
CA SER A 8 -70.77 7.03 3.60
C SER A 8 -69.94 6.92 4.87
N ASP A 9 -70.49 6.25 5.88
CA ASP A 9 -69.69 5.69 6.98
C ASP A 9 -69.02 4.41 6.47
N ASP A 10 -67.90 4.60 5.78
CA ASP A 10 -66.95 3.53 5.47
C ASP A 10 -65.90 3.50 6.58
N ASP A 11 -66.36 3.30 7.82
CA ASP A 11 -65.52 3.05 9.00
C ASP A 11 -65.11 1.57 9.05
N SER A 12 -64.50 1.11 7.94
CA SER A 12 -63.86 -0.20 7.90
C SER A 12 -62.57 -0.10 8.70
N ALA A 13 -62.59 -0.61 9.94
CA ALA A 13 -61.43 -0.70 10.80
C ALA A 13 -60.23 -1.29 10.03
N PRO A 14 -58.99 -0.80 10.23
CA PRO A 14 -57.84 -1.30 9.51
C PRO A 14 -57.70 -2.81 9.73
N ASP A 15 -57.45 -3.55 8.64
CA ASP A 15 -57.20 -5.00 8.67
C ASP A 15 -56.26 -5.32 9.84
N SER A 16 -56.74 -6.15 10.76
CA SER A 16 -56.01 -6.50 11.97
C SER A 16 -54.60 -6.95 11.62
N VAL A 17 -53.59 -6.16 12.00
CA VAL A 17 -52.18 -6.47 11.78
C VAL A 17 -51.86 -7.75 12.56
N SER A 18 -51.86 -8.89 11.88
CA SER A 18 -51.55 -10.17 12.50
C SER A 18 -50.08 -10.18 12.90
N PHE A 19 -49.81 -10.16 14.21
CA PHE A 19 -48.43 -10.23 14.73
C PHE A 19 -47.68 -11.50 14.29
N GLU A 20 -48.41 -12.55 13.91
CA GLU A 20 -47.84 -13.78 13.37
C GLU A 20 -47.34 -13.63 11.92
N SER A 21 -48.01 -12.83 11.08
CA SER A 21 -47.53 -12.58 9.71
C SER A 21 -46.24 -11.76 9.70
N GLY A 22 -46.14 -10.75 10.58
CA GLY A 22 -44.91 -9.94 10.73
C GLY A 22 -43.68 -10.75 11.19
N LYS A 23 -43.88 -11.81 11.98
CA LYS A 23 -42.77 -12.70 12.40
C LYS A 23 -42.30 -13.61 11.27
N ILE A 24 -43.24 -14.15 10.49
CA ILE A 24 -42.93 -15.00 9.33
C ILE A 24 -42.23 -14.16 8.25
N GLU A 25 -42.74 -12.97 7.95
CA GLU A 25 -42.14 -12.06 6.98
C GLU A 25 -40.71 -11.65 7.38
N ASN A 26 -40.48 -11.34 8.66
CA ASN A 26 -39.13 -11.05 9.15
C ASN A 26 -38.18 -12.26 9.02
N LEU A 27 -38.66 -13.48 9.24
CA LEU A 27 -37.84 -14.68 9.06
C LEU A 27 -37.49 -14.89 7.59
N GLU A 28 -38.44 -14.72 6.68
CA GLU A 28 -38.20 -14.81 5.23
C GLU A 28 -37.23 -13.73 4.73
N GLN A 29 -37.36 -12.49 5.22
CA GLN A 29 -36.42 -11.42 4.92
C GLN A 29 -35.02 -11.75 5.44
N ASN A 30 -34.89 -12.31 6.65
CA ASN A 30 -33.60 -12.73 7.19
C ASN A 30 -32.95 -13.86 6.37
N VAL A 31 -33.74 -14.79 5.83
CA VAL A 31 -33.24 -15.83 4.91
C VAL A 31 -32.73 -15.19 3.62
N LYS A 32 -33.53 -14.30 2.99
CA LYS A 32 -33.12 -13.56 1.78
C LYS A 32 -31.83 -12.77 2.00
N ILE A 33 -31.70 -12.10 3.14
CA ILE A 33 -30.48 -11.35 3.50
C ILE A 33 -29.27 -12.28 3.64
N LYS A 34 -29.43 -13.44 4.28
CA LYS A 34 -28.35 -14.43 4.39
C LYS A 34 -27.90 -14.93 3.02
N ASP A 35 -28.84 -15.22 2.12
CA ASP A 35 -28.53 -15.68 0.77
C ASP A 35 -27.80 -14.60 -0.04
N GLN A 36 -28.23 -13.35 0.08
CA GLN A 36 -27.52 -12.21 -0.53
C GLN A 36 -26.10 -12.06 0.02
N ILE A 37 -25.91 -12.16 1.34
CA ILE A 37 -24.58 -12.10 1.96
C ILE A 37 -23.69 -13.22 1.44
N ASN A 38 -24.22 -14.45 1.32
CA ASN A 38 -23.48 -15.59 0.81
C ASN A 38 -23.08 -15.39 -0.66
N SER A 39 -24.01 -14.93 -1.50
CA SER A 39 -23.74 -14.59 -2.91
C SER A 39 -22.65 -13.52 -3.05
N ILE A 40 -22.70 -12.46 -2.24
CA ILE A 40 -21.68 -11.40 -2.23
C ILE A 40 -20.31 -11.96 -1.80
N ARG A 41 -20.27 -12.80 -0.77
CA ARG A 41 -19.01 -13.45 -0.31
C ARG A 41 -18.41 -14.33 -1.41
N GLU A 42 -19.22 -15.15 -2.07
CA GLU A 42 -18.75 -16.00 -3.16
C GLU A 42 -18.23 -15.19 -4.35
N SER A 43 -18.96 -14.14 -4.73
CA SER A 43 -18.54 -13.18 -5.76
C SER A 43 -17.18 -12.55 -5.44
N GLN A 44 -16.97 -12.10 -4.19
CA GLN A 44 -15.70 -11.55 -3.76
C GLN A 44 -14.57 -12.59 -3.75
N LYS A 45 -14.86 -13.83 -3.34
CA LYS A 45 -13.90 -14.94 -3.37
C LYS A 45 -13.46 -15.24 -4.81
N ARG A 46 -14.40 -15.32 -5.76
CA ARG A 46 -14.09 -15.51 -7.19
C ARG A 46 -13.22 -14.38 -7.74
N LYS A 47 -13.58 -13.12 -7.46
CA LYS A 47 -12.79 -11.94 -7.87
C LYS A 47 -11.36 -11.95 -7.29
N ARG A 48 -11.17 -12.49 -6.09
CA ARG A 48 -9.85 -12.63 -5.48
C ARG A 48 -9.01 -13.68 -6.22
N ILE A 49 -9.60 -14.83 -6.52
CA ILE A 49 -8.94 -15.92 -7.25
C ILE A 49 -8.51 -15.44 -8.64
N GLU A 50 -9.44 -14.83 -9.38
CA GLU A 50 -9.16 -14.32 -10.74
C GLU A 50 -8.02 -13.29 -10.77
N ARG A 51 -7.96 -12.39 -9.77
CA ARG A 51 -6.84 -11.44 -9.66
C ARG A 51 -5.51 -12.13 -9.37
N GLN A 52 -5.53 -13.18 -8.55
CA GLN A 52 -4.34 -13.95 -8.22
C GLN A 52 -3.84 -14.74 -9.44
N GLU A 53 -4.74 -15.36 -10.20
CA GLU A 53 -4.41 -16.05 -11.46
C GLU A 53 -3.79 -15.09 -12.48
N LYS A 54 -4.43 -13.93 -12.72
CA LYS A 54 -3.88 -12.88 -13.59
C LYS A 54 -2.49 -12.41 -13.14
N PHE A 55 -2.25 -12.31 -11.84
CA PHE A 55 -0.93 -11.93 -11.32
C PHE A 55 0.13 -13.02 -11.58
N ILE A 56 -0.24 -14.29 -11.39
CA ILE A 56 0.64 -15.43 -11.65
C ILE A 56 0.98 -15.50 -13.16
N GLU A 57 0.00 -15.35 -14.03
CA GLU A 57 0.21 -15.31 -15.49
C GLU A 57 1.13 -14.16 -15.91
N GLN A 58 0.92 -12.96 -15.37
CA GLN A 58 1.80 -11.81 -15.63
C GLN A 58 3.23 -12.06 -15.15
N LYS A 59 3.39 -12.67 -13.97
CA LYS A 59 4.70 -13.08 -13.44
C LYS A 59 5.37 -14.10 -14.36
N LYS A 60 4.62 -15.12 -14.81
CA LYS A 60 5.12 -16.16 -15.71
C LYS A 60 5.56 -15.57 -17.05
N LYS A 61 4.73 -14.72 -17.66
CA LYS A 61 5.07 -14.03 -18.91
C LYS A 61 6.31 -13.14 -18.79
N LYS A 62 6.44 -12.38 -17.68
CA LYS A 62 7.66 -11.60 -17.42
C LYS A 62 8.88 -12.49 -17.26
N PHE A 63 8.72 -13.62 -16.57
CA PHE A 63 9.81 -14.57 -16.39
C PHE A 63 10.23 -15.20 -17.72
N GLU A 64 9.29 -15.62 -18.56
CA GLU A 64 9.57 -16.15 -19.91
C GLU A 64 10.29 -15.13 -20.79
N VAL A 65 9.91 -13.85 -20.75
CA VAL A 65 10.61 -12.79 -21.50
C VAL A 65 12.01 -12.52 -20.95
N MET A 66 12.23 -12.73 -19.64
CA MET A 66 13.53 -12.55 -19.00
C MET A 66 14.40 -13.80 -19.02
N LYS A 67 13.84 -14.97 -19.33
CA LYS A 67 14.62 -16.20 -19.51
C LYS A 67 15.53 -16.00 -20.72
N LEU A 68 16.80 -16.29 -20.52
CA LEU A 68 17.73 -16.44 -21.62
C LEU A 68 17.27 -17.64 -22.48
N PRO A 69 17.49 -17.60 -23.81
CA PRO A 69 17.27 -18.75 -24.67
C PRO A 69 17.96 -19.99 -24.09
N ASP A 70 17.26 -21.12 -24.07
CA ASP A 70 17.78 -22.36 -23.48
C ASP A 70 19.08 -22.82 -24.20
N GLU A 71 19.24 -22.47 -25.48
CA GLU A 71 20.47 -22.68 -26.28
C GLU A 71 21.72 -22.01 -25.67
N LEU A 72 21.59 -20.86 -24.97
CA LEU A 72 22.71 -20.16 -24.30
C LEU A 72 23.00 -20.72 -22.89
N LEU A 73 22.03 -21.43 -22.30
CA LEU A 73 22.17 -22.05 -20.98
C LEU A 73 22.82 -23.43 -21.10
N GLU A 74 22.47 -24.20 -22.14
CA GLU A 74 23.10 -25.49 -22.43
C GLU A 74 24.60 -25.34 -22.73
N GLU A 75 25.02 -24.26 -23.41
CA GLU A 75 26.42 -23.97 -23.70
C GLU A 75 27.28 -23.66 -22.45
N LEU A 76 26.64 -23.29 -21.33
CA LEU A 76 27.31 -23.05 -20.04
C LEU A 76 27.38 -24.32 -19.17
N ASP A 77 26.39 -25.21 -19.26
CA ASP A 77 26.38 -26.48 -18.51
C ASP A 77 27.35 -27.52 -19.09
N ASP A 78 27.69 -27.43 -20.38
CA ASP A 78 28.67 -28.29 -21.06
C ASP A 78 30.14 -27.88 -20.83
N GLN A 79 30.39 -26.77 -20.12
CA GLN A 79 31.74 -26.37 -19.72
C GLN A 79 32.08 -26.97 -18.35
N PRO A 80 32.95 -27.99 -18.26
CA PRO A 80 33.40 -28.49 -16.96
C PRO A 80 34.24 -27.41 -16.28
N GLU A 81 33.67 -26.69 -15.30
CA GLU A 81 34.43 -25.78 -14.45
C GLU A 81 35.51 -26.58 -13.70
N THR A 82 36.77 -26.46 -14.12
CA THR A 82 37.86 -26.96 -13.30
C THR A 82 37.97 -26.10 -12.05
N ILE A 83 37.86 -26.74 -10.89
CA ILE A 83 37.75 -26.13 -9.54
C ILE A 83 38.88 -25.11 -9.25
N ASN A 84 39.99 -25.17 -9.99
CA ASN A 84 41.17 -24.32 -9.80
C ASN A 84 41.00 -22.88 -10.32
N ASP A 85 40.09 -22.59 -11.25
CA ASP A 85 39.91 -21.23 -11.80
C ASP A 85 38.96 -20.34 -10.96
N ILE A 86 38.09 -20.96 -10.16
CA ILE A 86 37.11 -20.26 -9.31
C ILE A 86 37.81 -19.54 -8.14
N GLU A 87 38.89 -20.12 -7.60
CA GLU A 87 39.63 -19.51 -6.48
C GLU A 87 40.47 -18.30 -6.88
N LYS A 88 41.04 -18.28 -8.11
CA LYS A 88 41.79 -17.11 -8.62
C LYS A 88 40.88 -15.91 -8.86
N ASN A 89 39.67 -16.13 -9.35
CA ASN A 89 38.72 -15.06 -9.65
C ASN A 89 38.01 -14.48 -8.42
N ARG A 90 37.91 -15.23 -7.30
CA ARG A 90 37.39 -14.70 -6.03
C ARG A 90 38.36 -13.77 -5.33
N LYS A 91 39.68 -13.98 -5.45
CA LYS A 91 40.70 -13.11 -4.84
C LYS A 91 40.85 -11.75 -5.55
N LEU A 92 40.50 -11.66 -6.83
CA LEU A 92 40.57 -10.42 -7.60
C LEU A 92 39.38 -9.45 -7.37
N LYS A 93 38.28 -9.90 -6.76
CA LYS A 93 37.09 -9.05 -6.54
C LYS A 93 37.14 -8.16 -5.29
N ILE A 94 38.13 -8.33 -4.41
CA ILE A 94 38.20 -7.57 -3.13
C ILE A 94 38.90 -6.20 -3.31
N ASP A 95 39.66 -5.97 -4.38
CA ASP A 95 40.45 -4.74 -4.56
C ASP A 95 39.80 -3.62 -5.43
N LEU A 96 38.57 -3.81 -5.91
CA LEU A 96 37.86 -2.81 -6.72
C LEU A 96 37.28 -1.64 -5.90
N THR A 97 37.10 -1.80 -4.59
CA THR A 97 36.62 -0.73 -3.70
C THR A 97 37.73 0.20 -3.22
N ALA A 98 38.99 -0.25 -3.21
CA ALA A 98 40.14 0.56 -2.82
C ALA A 98 40.63 1.48 -3.95
N LYS A 99 40.49 1.08 -5.22
CA LYS A 99 40.87 1.88 -6.38
C LYS A 99 39.81 2.91 -6.80
N SER A 100 38.52 2.66 -6.56
CA SER A 100 37.44 3.61 -6.93
C SER A 100 37.39 4.85 -6.04
N LYS A 101 37.83 4.79 -4.77
CA LYS A 101 37.95 5.98 -3.92
C LYS A 101 39.03 6.95 -4.40
N LYS A 102 40.16 6.43 -4.90
CA LYS A 102 41.27 7.27 -5.39
C LYS A 102 40.97 8.00 -6.70
N ILE A 103 40.01 7.53 -7.50
CA ILE A 103 39.63 8.17 -8.77
C ILE A 103 38.78 9.42 -8.53
N PHE A 104 38.02 9.47 -7.44
CA PHE A 104 37.22 10.66 -7.09
C PHE A 104 38.01 11.71 -6.30
N ASP A 105 39.01 11.31 -5.51
CA ASP A 105 39.90 12.25 -4.82
C ASP A 105 40.91 12.94 -5.76
N SER A 106 41.11 12.43 -6.97
CA SER A 106 41.97 13.03 -8.00
C SER A 106 41.23 13.89 -9.04
N LEU A 107 39.93 14.12 -8.86
CA LEU A 107 39.20 15.07 -9.70
C LEU A 107 39.48 16.47 -9.18
N GLU A 108 40.34 17.19 -9.90
CA GLU A 108 40.84 18.53 -9.58
C GLU A 108 39.76 19.45 -8.98
N GLU A 109 40.06 20.08 -7.83
CA GLU A 109 39.22 21.10 -7.19
C GLU A 109 38.84 22.25 -8.15
N ASN A 110 39.59 22.42 -9.24
CA ASN A 110 39.33 23.41 -10.28
C ASN A 110 38.09 23.09 -11.13
N ALA A 111 37.73 21.81 -11.31
CA ALA A 111 36.55 21.41 -12.11
C ALA A 111 35.21 21.70 -11.43
N ILE A 112 35.21 21.96 -10.12
CA ILE A 112 34.00 22.28 -9.35
C ILE A 112 33.67 23.78 -9.46
N SER A 113 34.64 24.62 -9.82
CA SER A 113 34.45 26.08 -9.93
C SER A 113 33.57 26.51 -11.11
N ASP A 114 33.54 25.72 -12.19
CA ASP A 114 32.70 25.94 -13.38
C ASP A 114 31.31 25.30 -13.27
N PHE A 115 31.01 24.61 -12.17
CA PHE A 115 29.71 24.01 -11.97
C PHE A 115 28.70 25.07 -11.54
N ILE A 116 27.78 25.43 -12.44
CA ILE A 116 26.62 26.27 -12.11
C ILE A 116 25.52 25.36 -11.55
N PRO A 117 25.26 25.34 -10.23
CA PRO A 117 24.14 24.56 -9.69
C PRO A 117 22.83 25.12 -10.25
N LEU A 118 22.14 24.34 -11.06
CA LEU A 118 20.82 24.68 -11.56
C LEU A 118 19.88 24.92 -10.38
N LYS A 119 19.38 26.15 -10.25
CA LYS A 119 18.35 26.49 -9.25
C LYS A 119 17.15 25.58 -9.53
N THR A 120 16.82 24.72 -8.58
CA THR A 120 15.71 23.77 -8.72
C THR A 120 14.38 24.51 -8.62
N TYR A 121 13.82 24.89 -9.76
CA TYR A 121 12.46 25.40 -9.82
C TYR A 121 11.48 24.22 -9.72
N LYS A 122 10.86 24.04 -8.54
CA LYS A 122 9.93 22.93 -8.25
C LYS A 122 8.73 22.83 -9.22
N GLN A 123 8.43 23.88 -9.98
CA GLN A 123 7.22 23.96 -10.79
C GLN A 123 7.43 23.57 -12.26
N HIS A 124 8.63 23.75 -12.83
CA HIS A 124 8.92 23.36 -14.22
C HIS A 124 10.39 22.96 -14.36
N GLY A 125 10.68 21.65 -14.49
CA GLY A 125 12.02 21.15 -14.83
C GLY A 125 12.47 19.86 -14.13
N ILE A 126 13.59 19.33 -14.61
CA ILE A 126 14.31 18.17 -14.05
C ILE A 126 14.82 18.55 -12.66
N THR A 127 14.30 17.87 -11.63
CA THR A 127 14.76 18.03 -10.25
C THR A 127 15.99 17.16 -10.00
N VAL A 128 17.13 17.79 -9.71
CA VAL A 128 18.32 17.08 -9.21
C VAL A 128 18.07 16.72 -7.75
N VAL A 129 18.07 15.42 -7.46
CA VAL A 129 17.85 14.88 -6.12
C VAL A 129 19.12 14.15 -5.68
N ASN A 130 19.71 14.55 -4.56
CA ASN A 130 20.86 13.84 -3.99
C ASN A 130 20.46 12.41 -3.64
N LEU A 131 21.28 11.42 -4.03
CA LEU A 131 21.02 9.99 -3.76
C LEU A 131 20.74 9.72 -2.27
N GLU A 132 21.46 10.41 -1.38
CA GLU A 132 21.28 10.30 0.07
C GLU A 132 19.86 10.60 0.55
N SER A 133 19.15 11.51 -0.15
CA SER A 133 17.76 11.85 0.18
C SER A 133 16.74 10.81 -0.29
N THR A 134 17.15 9.88 -1.18
CA THR A 134 16.29 8.77 -1.65
C THR A 134 16.43 7.51 -0.80
N ASN A 135 17.49 7.41 0.00
CA ASN A 135 17.72 6.30 0.92
C ASN A 135 16.82 6.40 2.16
N LYS A 136 15.52 6.21 1.96
CA LYS A 136 14.59 6.01 3.07
C LYS A 136 14.90 4.65 3.70
N LYS A 137 15.28 4.65 4.98
CA LYS A 137 15.43 3.40 5.74
C LYS A 137 14.16 2.56 5.56
N PRO A 138 14.27 1.26 5.24
CA PRO A 138 13.10 0.42 5.12
C PRO A 138 12.38 0.39 6.47
N LEU A 139 11.16 0.93 6.49
CA LEU A 139 10.33 0.95 7.70
C LEU A 139 10.08 -0.48 8.17
N ILE A 140 10.20 -0.70 9.47
CA ILE A 140 9.86 -1.97 10.11
C ILE A 140 8.34 -2.18 10.00
N ALA A 141 7.87 -3.42 10.02
CA ALA A 141 6.45 -3.75 9.85
C ALA A 141 5.52 -2.98 10.82
N SER A 142 5.97 -2.77 12.06
CA SER A 142 5.27 -1.97 13.08
C SER A 142 5.10 -0.49 12.66
N GLU A 143 6.16 0.11 12.13
CA GLU A 143 6.15 1.50 11.64
C GLU A 143 5.28 1.65 10.40
N LYS A 144 5.31 0.67 9.48
CA LYS A 144 4.42 0.63 8.32
C LYS A 144 2.95 0.55 8.74
N ALA A 145 2.63 -0.29 9.72
CA ALA A 145 1.28 -0.41 10.26
C ALA A 145 0.81 0.88 10.94
N LEU A 146 1.69 1.53 11.70
CA LEU A 146 1.40 2.81 12.35
C LEU A 146 1.20 3.93 11.33
N ALA A 147 2.03 4.01 10.30
CA ALA A 147 1.89 4.96 9.20
C ALA A 147 0.59 4.72 8.42
N PHE A 148 0.22 3.46 8.14
CA PHE A 148 -1.04 3.10 7.50
C PHE A 148 -2.25 3.49 8.35
N LYS A 149 -2.23 3.16 9.65
CA LYS A 149 -3.27 3.55 10.61
C LYS A 149 -3.44 5.06 10.62
N ASN A 150 -2.35 5.80 10.76
CA ASN A 150 -2.40 7.27 10.76
C ASN A 150 -2.91 7.82 9.42
N LYS A 151 -2.50 7.23 8.30
CA LYS A 151 -2.94 7.66 6.96
C LYS A 151 -4.40 7.33 6.68
N MET A 152 -4.99 6.29 7.26
CA MET A 152 -6.37 5.89 7.01
C MET A 152 -7.35 6.54 7.99
N PHE A 153 -7.00 6.58 9.28
CA PHE A 153 -7.92 7.01 10.33
C PHE A 153 -7.82 8.51 10.66
N ASN A 154 -6.76 9.20 10.24
CA ASN A 154 -6.60 10.64 10.48
C ASN A 154 -6.80 11.50 9.22
N ARG A 155 -7.52 11.01 8.20
CA ARG A 155 -7.74 11.77 6.94
C ARG A 155 -8.68 12.96 7.10
N PHE A 156 -9.68 12.87 7.99
CA PHE A 156 -10.77 13.84 8.07
C PHE A 156 -11.26 14.14 9.50
N GLY A 157 -10.59 13.62 10.55
CA GLY A 157 -11.04 13.79 11.94
C GLY A 157 -9.96 14.42 12.82
N LEU A 158 -10.39 15.31 13.73
CA LEU A 158 -9.55 15.71 14.86
C LEU A 158 -9.00 14.45 15.54
N ARG A 159 -7.67 14.41 15.66
CA ARG A 159 -6.94 13.31 16.28
C ARG A 159 -7.53 13.05 17.67
N ARG A 160 -8.13 11.88 17.89
CA ARG A 160 -8.49 11.42 19.24
C ARG A 160 -7.18 11.05 19.94
N GLU A 161 -6.52 12.05 20.50
CA GLU A 161 -5.33 11.85 21.32
C GLU A 161 -5.73 11.16 22.62
N ASN A 162 -5.12 10.01 22.89
CA ASN A 162 -5.25 9.34 24.18
C ASN A 162 -4.70 10.23 25.30
N ALA A 163 -5.22 10.08 26.52
CA ALA A 163 -4.80 10.87 27.68
C ALA A 163 -3.28 10.82 27.92
N GLN A 164 -2.65 9.66 27.69
CA GLN A 164 -1.19 9.49 27.77
C GLN A 164 -0.43 10.31 26.73
N GLU A 165 -0.91 10.36 25.48
CA GLU A 165 -0.29 11.17 24.42
C GLU A 165 -0.36 12.65 24.78
N ARG A 166 -1.53 13.12 25.24
CA ARG A 166 -1.72 14.51 25.71
C ARG A 166 -0.75 14.86 26.85
N HIS A 167 -0.59 13.95 27.81
CA HIS A 167 0.35 14.13 28.92
C HIS A 167 1.79 14.24 28.43
N SER A 168 2.22 13.35 27.52
CA SER A 168 3.57 13.38 26.96
C SER A 168 3.86 14.65 26.15
N ILE A 169 2.88 15.15 25.39
CA ILE A 169 3.01 16.39 24.61
C ILE A 169 3.09 17.60 25.55
N SER A 170 2.29 17.62 26.61
CA SER A 170 2.34 18.67 27.64
C SER A 170 3.71 18.71 28.32
N LEU A 171 4.25 17.56 28.73
CA LEU A 171 5.60 17.48 29.31
C LEU A 171 6.66 17.99 28.34
N LYS A 172 6.64 17.56 27.08
CA LYS A 172 7.58 18.04 26.05
C LYS A 172 7.51 19.55 25.86
N ARG A 173 6.31 20.14 25.86
CA ARG A 173 6.12 21.59 25.75
C ARG A 173 6.64 22.34 26.98
N LYS A 174 6.48 21.79 28.18
CA LYS A 174 7.04 22.38 29.40
C LYS A 174 8.57 22.41 29.35
N ILE A 175 9.19 21.30 28.94
CA ILE A 175 10.66 21.20 28.80
C ILE A 175 11.19 22.22 27.77
N LEU A 176 10.55 22.32 26.60
CA LEU A 176 10.93 23.29 25.55
C LEU A 176 10.74 24.76 25.99
N LYS A 177 9.80 25.03 26.90
CA LYS A 177 9.59 26.36 27.47
C LYS A 177 10.59 26.69 28.58
N SER A 178 11.06 25.69 29.34
CA SER A 178 12.09 25.88 30.36
C SER A 178 13.51 25.90 29.80
N SER A 179 13.70 25.48 28.54
CA SER A 179 15.01 25.48 27.86
C SER A 179 15.26 26.74 27.02
N LYS A 180 14.40 27.76 27.13
CA LYS A 180 14.58 29.10 26.58
C LYS A 180 14.68 30.09 27.73
#